data_AF-A0A953NZ09-F1
#
_entry.id   AF-A0A953NZ09-F1
#
_cell.length_a   1.000
_cell.length_b   1.000
_cell.length_c   1.000
_cell.angle_alpha   90.00
_cell.angle_beta   90.00
_cell.angle_gamma   90.00
#
_symmetry.space_group_name_H-M   'P 1'
#
loop_
_entity.id
_entity.type
_entity.pdbx_description
1 polymer ?
#
loop_
_entity_poly.entity_id
_entity_poly.type
_entity_poly.pdbx_seq_one_letter_code
_entity_poly.pdbx_strand_id
1 'polypeptide(L)'
;MKPAPLTRFLCFLLIFAFAIPQSWATCGGGGGGGVGGMGGGSMSPEQTYPVPWKLMKPEVQVKEGLVMYWFPSSVDEYTRSSLRNSRILSLYASQCVTMGLGDVHTPIGQKLAASDKLPVAVLATPEGSVVTKVTNQDGKLKVDQVEKALETEMKRRESAVEERLKSAKDKARSGDSKTAIELYRAVLDQKCLFPKKAKDAAKELKKLGVSEAAELIDAPIFAPVFDRAASARIENTMIRGMAAEMKDNYLEAVRLYSAAHRMDPADPVPLRYLGEVYRHHIGEWEKARETFESILKMPADPLSRAVALHGLGKMTIHEGDFKKGLGLMESSVQEYPIALAYRNLAVYWNSEGDQKKAGEYTKLALSLEPKDPFNLVFAAAFMAGAGRGDEALKIARENENLMPASYNLAAVYAQLGQKEKALALLQRHFFQYERYQSVRAKEMMEARVDAVFASINQDRAFVALTSGADGRLPIPNFPGMKPAGTN
;
A
#
# COMPACT_ATOMS: atom_id res chain seq x y z
N MET A 1 -9.91 -34.69 -62.66
CA MET A 1 -10.10 -33.39 -61.98
C MET A 1 -9.05 -33.29 -60.88
N LYS A 2 -8.08 -32.39 -61.03
CA LYS A 2 -7.04 -32.12 -60.02
C LYS A 2 -7.60 -31.14 -58.99
N PRO A 3 -7.40 -31.33 -57.67
CA PRO A 3 -7.85 -30.35 -56.68
C PRO A 3 -6.98 -29.08 -56.78
N ALA A 4 -7.64 -27.93 -56.66
CA ALA A 4 -7.07 -26.60 -56.81
C ALA A 4 -6.03 -26.25 -55.72
N PRO A 5 -5.06 -25.35 -56.00
CA PRO A 5 -3.94 -25.05 -55.11
C PRO A 5 -4.29 -24.05 -53.99
N LEU A 6 -5.58 -23.85 -53.67
CA LEU A 6 -6.02 -22.81 -52.74
C LEU A 6 -6.00 -23.27 -51.27
N THR A 7 -6.04 -24.57 -51.00
CA THR A 7 -6.07 -25.12 -49.63
C THR A 7 -4.70 -25.24 -48.97
N ARG A 8 -3.59 -25.13 -49.72
CA ARG A 8 -2.24 -25.12 -49.13
C ARG A 8 -1.78 -23.72 -48.69
N PHE A 9 -2.37 -22.65 -49.22
CA PHE A 9 -2.01 -21.28 -48.83
C PHE A 9 -2.71 -20.81 -47.55
N LEU A 10 -3.92 -21.34 -47.27
CA LEU A 10 -4.66 -21.02 -46.05
C LEU A 10 -4.09 -21.69 -44.79
N CYS A 11 -3.44 -22.85 -44.90
CA CYS A 11 -2.78 -23.48 -43.75
C CYS A 11 -1.46 -22.79 -43.34
N PHE A 12 -0.78 -22.10 -44.27
CA PHE A 12 0.45 -21.35 -43.94
C PHE A 12 0.16 -19.99 -43.29
N LEU A 13 -0.97 -19.35 -43.60
CA LEU A 13 -1.40 -18.10 -42.96
C LEU A 13 -1.95 -18.31 -41.54
N LEU A 14 -2.54 -19.48 -41.24
CA LEU A 14 -3.02 -19.81 -39.89
C LEU A 14 -1.91 -20.21 -38.91
N ILE A 15 -0.73 -20.64 -39.40
CA ILE A 15 0.43 -20.92 -38.55
C ILE A 15 1.17 -19.62 -38.16
N PHE A 16 1.13 -18.59 -39.01
CA PHE A 16 1.69 -17.27 -38.66
C PHE A 16 0.77 -16.41 -37.77
N ALA A 17 -0.54 -16.67 -37.74
CA ALA A 17 -1.46 -15.97 -36.85
C ALA A 17 -1.38 -16.41 -35.37
N PHE A 18 -0.71 -17.55 -35.08
CA PHE A 18 -0.44 -18.02 -33.71
C PHE A 18 1.02 -17.87 -33.27
N ALA A 19 1.87 -17.29 -34.11
CA ALA A 19 3.24 -16.90 -33.77
C ALA A 19 3.30 -15.39 -33.46
N ILE A 20 2.37 -14.88 -32.65
CA ILE A 20 2.71 -13.73 -31.83
C ILE A 20 3.75 -14.27 -30.86
N PRO A 21 5.00 -13.77 -30.83
CA PRO A 21 5.91 -14.15 -29.76
C PRO A 21 5.14 -13.84 -28.48
N GLN A 22 4.85 -14.88 -27.69
CA GLN A 22 4.50 -14.66 -26.30
C GLN A 22 5.64 -13.79 -25.79
N SER A 23 5.40 -12.50 -25.57
CA SER A 23 6.31 -11.66 -24.83
C SER A 23 6.37 -12.34 -23.48
N TRP A 24 7.43 -13.12 -23.26
CA TRP A 24 7.71 -13.72 -21.98
C TRP A 24 7.76 -12.54 -21.03
N ALA A 25 6.77 -12.40 -20.15
CA ALA A 25 6.76 -11.30 -19.19
C ALA A 25 8.06 -11.37 -18.39
N THR A 26 8.92 -10.35 -18.53
CA THR A 26 10.28 -10.34 -17.97
C THR A 26 10.32 -9.52 -16.70
N CYS A 27 9.41 -9.74 -15.74
CA CYS A 27 9.34 -8.87 -14.57
C CYS A 27 10.55 -9.06 -13.64
N GLY A 28 11.68 -8.44 -13.98
CA GLY A 28 12.72 -8.12 -13.02
C GLY A 28 12.18 -7.07 -12.09
N GLY A 29 11.96 -7.47 -10.84
CA GLY A 29 11.56 -6.55 -9.79
C GLY A 29 12.65 -5.52 -9.58
N GLY A 30 12.30 -4.25 -9.68
CA GLY A 30 13.18 -3.16 -9.31
C GLY A 30 13.50 -3.33 -7.84
N GLY A 31 14.79 -3.55 -7.56
CA GLY A 31 15.30 -3.97 -6.26
C GLY A 31 14.65 -3.21 -5.12
N GLY A 32 14.18 -4.00 -4.17
CA GLY A 32 13.15 -3.64 -3.21
C GLY A 32 13.58 -2.65 -2.13
N GLY A 33 14.54 -1.75 -2.35
CA GLY A 33 15.12 -0.92 -1.29
C GLY A 33 14.23 0.15 -0.62
N GLY A 34 12.91 -0.05 -0.58
CA GLY A 34 12.05 0.62 0.38
C GLY A 34 12.25 0.07 1.79
N VAL A 35 12.32 0.96 2.77
CA VAL A 35 12.20 0.61 4.19
C VAL A 35 10.81 -0.02 4.41
N GLY A 36 10.77 -1.30 4.78
CA GLY A 36 9.54 -2.06 4.95
C GLY A 36 8.57 -1.35 5.91
N GLY A 37 7.28 -1.37 5.59
CA GLY A 37 6.23 -0.83 6.44
C GLY A 37 6.09 0.69 6.37
N MET A 38 7.06 1.41 5.84
CA MET A 38 6.94 2.82 5.51
C MET A 38 6.44 2.94 4.06
N GLY A 39 5.33 3.66 3.85
CA GLY A 39 5.16 4.34 2.55
C GLY A 39 6.49 5.08 2.26
N GLY A 40 6.93 5.08 1.00
CA GLY A 40 8.29 5.46 0.63
C GLY A 40 8.83 6.72 1.35
N GLY A 41 10.14 6.72 1.60
CA GLY A 41 10.89 7.96 1.83
C GLY A 41 10.73 8.68 3.17
N SER A 42 11.86 8.78 3.88
CA SER A 42 12.16 9.86 4.84
C SER A 42 11.17 10.13 5.98
N MET A 43 10.35 9.15 6.38
CA MET A 43 9.56 9.31 7.60
C MET A 43 10.47 9.18 8.83
N SER A 44 10.43 10.20 9.69
CA SER A 44 11.11 10.16 10.98
C SER A 44 10.62 8.96 11.81
N PRO A 45 11.48 8.36 12.66
CA PRO A 45 11.11 7.22 13.52
C PRO A 45 9.85 7.41 14.40
N GLU A 46 9.40 8.65 14.55
CA GLU A 46 8.27 9.07 15.38
C GLU A 46 6.90 8.91 14.68
N GLN A 47 6.86 8.62 13.37
CA GLN A 47 5.63 8.60 12.58
C GLN A 47 5.15 7.17 12.24
N THR A 48 4.66 6.44 13.23
CA THR A 48 4.20 5.04 13.05
C THR A 48 2.74 4.91 12.60
N TYR A 49 1.96 5.99 12.72
CA TYR A 49 0.53 6.02 12.38
C TYR A 49 0.23 7.15 11.39
N PRO A 50 0.78 7.11 10.17
CA PRO A 50 0.37 8.05 9.14
C PRO A 50 -1.14 7.92 8.90
N VAL A 51 -1.83 9.06 8.97
CA VAL A 51 -3.27 9.12 8.71
C VAL A 51 -3.47 9.10 7.18
N PRO A 52 -4.36 8.25 6.64
CA PRO A 52 -4.50 8.05 5.20
C PRO A 52 -5.32 9.17 4.54
N TRP A 53 -4.85 10.41 4.65
CA TRP A 53 -5.46 11.57 3.99
C TRP A 53 -5.42 11.38 2.47
N LYS A 54 -6.59 11.40 1.83
CA LYS A 54 -6.76 11.26 0.39
C LYS A 54 -7.34 12.55 -0.18
N LEU A 55 -6.75 13.08 -1.25
CA LEU A 55 -7.29 14.25 -1.94
C LEU A 55 -8.70 13.96 -2.44
N MET A 56 -9.65 14.80 -2.02
CA MET A 56 -11.06 14.67 -2.36
C MET A 56 -11.32 15.34 -3.71
N LYS A 57 -11.25 14.55 -4.78
CA LYS A 57 -11.60 15.00 -6.13
C LYS A 57 -13.12 14.95 -6.34
N PRO A 58 -13.69 15.75 -7.26
CA PRO A 58 -15.14 15.76 -7.52
C PRO A 58 -15.74 14.39 -7.87
N GLU A 59 -14.94 13.49 -8.44
CA GLU A 59 -15.37 12.14 -8.84
C GLU A 59 -15.39 11.14 -7.67
N VAL A 60 -14.75 11.48 -6.54
CA VAL A 60 -14.69 10.61 -5.37
C VAL A 60 -15.99 10.73 -4.58
N GLN A 61 -16.87 9.74 -4.75
CA GLN A 61 -18.12 9.64 -4.01
C GLN A 61 -17.93 8.74 -2.79
N VAL A 62 -18.04 9.34 -1.60
CA VAL A 62 -18.20 8.57 -0.37
C VAL A 62 -19.66 8.13 -0.29
N LYS A 63 -19.90 6.84 -0.04
CA LYS A 63 -21.25 6.26 -0.05
C LYS A 63 -21.83 6.01 1.33
N GLU A 64 -20.97 5.86 2.34
CA GLU A 64 -21.38 5.47 3.68
C GLU A 64 -20.46 6.08 4.74
N GLY A 65 -20.91 6.03 6.01
CA GLY A 65 -20.13 6.48 7.15
C GLY A 65 -20.04 8.00 7.29
N LEU A 66 -18.83 8.48 7.56
CA LEU A 66 -18.51 9.89 7.79
C LEU A 66 -17.30 10.31 6.95
N VAL A 67 -17.15 11.60 6.73
CA VAL A 67 -15.96 12.18 6.10
C VAL A 67 -15.37 13.23 7.03
N MET A 68 -14.13 13.03 7.45
CA MET A 68 -13.32 14.07 8.07
C MET A 68 -12.57 14.80 6.96
N TYR A 69 -13.01 16.00 6.62
CA TYR A 69 -12.31 16.88 5.70
C TYR A 69 -11.27 17.70 6.46
N TRP A 70 -10.04 17.73 5.97
CA TRP A 70 -9.01 18.68 6.39
C TRP A 70 -8.70 19.62 5.22
N PHE A 71 -8.87 20.93 5.46
CA PHE A 71 -8.50 21.99 4.54
C PHE A 71 -7.23 22.67 5.06
N PRO A 72 -6.04 22.27 4.60
CA PRO A 72 -4.79 22.90 5.00
C PRO A 72 -4.70 24.32 4.45
N SER A 73 -3.95 25.20 5.12
CA SER A 73 -3.73 26.57 4.63
C SER A 73 -2.66 26.67 3.55
N SER A 74 -1.76 25.68 3.49
CA SER A 74 -0.68 25.58 2.51
C SER A 74 -0.05 24.18 2.52
N VAL A 75 0.79 23.87 1.52
CA VAL A 75 1.61 22.63 1.50
C VAL A 75 2.56 22.56 2.70
N ASP A 76 3.07 23.72 3.14
CA ASP A 76 3.98 23.84 4.27
C ASP A 76 3.28 23.56 5.61
N GLU A 77 2.05 24.07 5.78
CA GLU A 77 1.20 23.72 6.92
C GLU A 77 0.88 22.22 6.92
N TYR A 78 0.43 21.67 5.79
CA TYR A 78 0.18 20.23 5.64
C TYR A 78 1.39 19.43 6.11
N THR A 79 2.57 19.73 5.57
CA THR A 79 3.80 18.94 5.80
C THR A 79 4.20 18.92 7.27
N ARG A 80 4.02 20.03 8.01
CA ARG A 80 4.39 20.16 9.43
C ARG A 80 3.23 19.87 10.40
N SER A 81 2.03 19.59 9.90
CA SER A 81 0.84 19.43 10.74
C SER A 81 0.87 18.13 11.54
N SER A 82 0.47 18.20 12.81
CA SER A 82 0.27 17.03 13.66
C SER A 82 -0.83 16.08 13.13
N LEU A 83 -1.74 16.58 12.28
CA LEU A 83 -2.83 15.77 11.72
C LEU A 83 -2.33 14.63 10.82
N ARG A 84 -1.07 14.69 10.36
CA ARG A 84 -0.49 13.65 9.51
C ARG A 84 -0.20 12.34 10.24
N ASN A 85 -0.09 12.35 11.58
CA ASN A 85 0.26 11.17 12.35
C ASN A 85 -0.60 11.06 13.61
N SER A 86 -1.56 10.13 13.61
CA SER A 86 -2.45 9.86 14.74
C SER A 86 -3.00 8.45 14.65
N ARG A 87 -2.79 7.68 15.71
CA ARG A 87 -3.39 6.35 15.84
C ARG A 87 -4.92 6.42 15.87
N ILE A 88 -5.48 7.39 16.60
CA ILE A 88 -6.93 7.52 16.77
C ILE A 88 -7.61 7.80 15.43
N LEU A 89 -7.07 8.73 14.63
CA LEU A 89 -7.61 9.00 13.30
C LEU A 89 -7.43 7.79 12.37
N SER A 90 -6.28 7.11 12.39
CA SER A 90 -6.08 5.90 11.59
C SER A 90 -7.03 4.76 11.98
N LEU A 91 -7.34 4.57 13.27
CA LEU A 91 -8.34 3.61 13.71
C LEU A 91 -9.75 3.95 13.19
N TYR A 92 -10.13 5.22 13.23
CA TYR A 92 -11.41 5.64 12.65
C TYR A 92 -11.45 5.51 11.13
N ALA A 93 -10.30 5.63 10.44
CA ALA A 93 -10.20 5.32 9.01
C ALA A 93 -10.48 3.84 8.70
N SER A 94 -10.27 2.93 9.67
CA SER A 94 -10.68 1.52 9.59
C SER A 94 -12.18 1.31 9.85
N GLN A 95 -12.92 2.34 10.28
CA GLN A 95 -14.34 2.28 10.66
C GLN A 95 -15.21 3.24 9.82
N CYS A 96 -15.06 3.22 8.50
CA CYS A 96 -15.81 4.09 7.57
C CYS A 96 -15.80 5.60 7.89
N VAL A 97 -14.74 6.10 8.52
CA VAL A 97 -14.47 7.54 8.54
C VAL A 97 -13.45 7.85 7.46
N THR A 98 -13.91 8.38 6.35
CA THR A 98 -13.01 8.77 5.24
C THR A 98 -12.18 9.98 5.65
N MET A 99 -10.85 9.85 5.55
CA MET A 99 -9.91 10.95 5.78
C MET A 99 -9.68 11.71 4.48
N GLY A 100 -10.40 12.81 4.29
CA GLY A 100 -10.39 13.61 3.07
C GLY A 100 -9.51 14.85 3.20
N LEU A 101 -8.56 15.04 2.28
CA LEU A 101 -7.90 16.32 2.10
C LEU A 101 -8.76 17.16 1.16
N GLY A 102 -9.32 18.25 1.68
CA GLY A 102 -10.26 19.12 0.97
C GLY A 102 -9.55 20.24 0.21
N ASP A 103 -10.14 20.63 -0.91
CA ASP A 103 -9.76 21.83 -1.69
C ASP A 103 -10.94 22.81 -1.69
N VAL A 104 -10.71 24.01 -1.16
CA VAL A 104 -11.73 25.08 -1.03
C VAL A 104 -12.25 25.59 -2.38
N HIS A 105 -11.56 25.30 -3.48
CA HIS A 105 -11.99 25.67 -4.83
C HIS A 105 -12.98 24.68 -5.44
N THR A 106 -13.14 23.49 -4.84
CA THR A 106 -14.14 22.51 -5.27
C THR A 106 -15.53 22.86 -4.74
N PRO A 107 -16.63 22.40 -5.38
CA PRO A 107 -17.98 22.66 -4.88
C PRO A 107 -18.21 22.22 -3.43
N ILE A 108 -17.65 21.07 -3.04
CA ILE A 108 -17.74 20.59 -1.65
C ILE A 108 -16.90 21.45 -0.70
N GLY A 109 -15.71 21.87 -1.12
CA GLY A 109 -14.87 22.77 -0.33
C GLY A 109 -15.51 24.15 -0.14
N GLN A 110 -16.17 24.67 -1.17
CA GLN A 110 -16.92 25.93 -1.06
C GLN A 110 -18.07 25.81 -0.04
N LYS A 111 -18.81 24.70 -0.09
CA LYS A 111 -19.90 24.41 0.86
C LYS A 111 -19.42 24.28 2.30
N LEU A 112 -18.27 23.63 2.51
CA LEU A 112 -17.81 23.26 3.85
C LEU A 112 -16.92 24.32 4.51
N ALA A 113 -16.09 25.04 3.74
CA ALA A 113 -14.96 25.80 4.28
C ALA A 113 -14.65 27.15 3.60
N ALA A 114 -15.43 27.64 2.61
CA ALA A 114 -15.08 28.87 1.87
C ALA A 114 -14.90 30.12 2.75
N SER A 115 -15.69 30.27 3.82
CA SER A 115 -15.66 31.43 4.70
C SER A 115 -14.74 31.27 5.92
N ASP A 116 -14.07 30.13 6.05
CA ASP A 116 -13.24 29.84 7.22
C ASP A 116 -11.81 30.34 7.03
N LYS A 117 -11.21 30.80 8.12
CA LYS A 117 -9.76 30.97 8.17
C LYS A 117 -9.13 29.57 8.17
N LEU A 118 -8.24 29.27 7.24
CA LEU A 118 -7.54 27.98 7.18
C LEU A 118 -6.32 27.96 8.12
N PRO A 119 -5.92 26.78 8.64
CA PRO A 119 -6.49 25.45 8.41
C PRO A 119 -7.80 25.21 9.19
N VAL A 120 -8.65 24.32 8.69
CA VAL A 120 -9.90 23.89 9.35
C VAL A 120 -10.14 22.40 9.10
N ALA A 121 -10.72 21.70 10.08
CA ALA A 121 -11.25 20.35 9.88
C ALA A 121 -12.77 20.34 10.02
N VAL A 122 -13.45 19.60 9.14
CA VAL A 122 -14.91 19.51 9.09
C VAL A 122 -15.31 18.05 9.03
N LEU A 123 -16.00 17.58 10.07
CA LEU A 123 -16.68 16.30 10.03
C LEU A 123 -18.02 16.48 9.34
N ALA A 124 -18.30 15.68 8.32
CA ALA A 124 -19.51 15.78 7.52
C ALA A 124 -20.09 14.39 7.20
N THR A 125 -21.37 14.37 6.83
CA THR A 125 -21.98 13.20 6.17
C THR A 125 -21.48 13.08 4.73
N PRO A 126 -21.66 11.92 4.07
CA PRO A 126 -21.25 11.72 2.68
C PRO A 126 -21.85 12.74 1.69
N GLU A 127 -23.05 13.26 1.97
CA GLU A 127 -23.74 14.30 1.19
C GLU A 127 -23.21 15.72 1.46
N GLY A 128 -22.18 15.84 2.31
CA GLY A 128 -21.55 17.09 2.68
C GLY A 128 -22.35 17.93 3.67
N SER A 129 -23.18 17.30 4.50
CA SER A 129 -23.85 18.01 5.61
C SER A 129 -22.89 18.09 6.80
N VAL A 130 -22.65 19.29 7.32
CA VAL A 130 -21.72 19.53 8.42
C VAL A 130 -22.25 18.90 9.70
N VAL A 131 -21.44 18.05 10.34
CA VAL A 131 -21.72 17.45 11.64
C VAL A 131 -21.02 18.24 12.75
N THR A 132 -19.73 18.52 12.58
CA THR A 132 -18.97 19.40 13.47
C THR A 132 -17.79 20.03 12.72
N LYS A 133 -17.31 21.17 13.22
CA LYS A 133 -16.21 21.94 12.63
C LYS A 133 -15.20 22.28 13.71
N VAL A 134 -13.92 22.07 13.41
CA VAL A 134 -12.78 22.40 14.26
C VAL A 134 -11.95 23.48 13.58
N THR A 135 -11.99 24.69 14.13
CA THR A 135 -11.30 25.86 13.60
C THR A 135 -9.88 25.97 14.19
N ASN A 136 -8.96 26.56 13.42
CA ASN A 136 -7.61 26.81 13.92
C ASN A 136 -7.59 27.84 15.06
N GLN A 137 -6.55 27.74 15.88
CA GLN A 137 -6.12 28.76 16.82
C GLN A 137 -4.79 29.32 16.30
N ASP A 138 -4.74 30.62 16.00
CA ASP A 138 -3.55 31.30 15.48
C ASP A 138 -2.92 30.63 14.24
N GLY A 139 -3.77 30.17 13.31
CA GLY A 139 -3.32 29.50 12.09
C GLY A 139 -2.82 28.07 12.29
N LYS A 140 -3.00 27.48 13.49
CA LYS A 140 -2.64 26.10 13.81
C LYS A 140 -3.85 25.28 14.19
N LEU A 141 -3.94 24.07 13.64
CA LEU A 141 -4.93 23.07 14.00
C LEU A 141 -4.20 21.88 14.63
N LYS A 142 -4.55 21.53 15.87
CA LYS A 142 -3.90 20.42 16.58
C LYS A 142 -4.70 19.14 16.45
N VAL A 143 -4.00 18.02 16.36
CA VAL A 143 -4.62 16.71 16.14
C VAL A 143 -5.56 16.29 17.28
N ASP A 144 -5.23 16.63 18.53
CA ASP A 144 -6.05 16.33 19.71
C ASP A 144 -7.45 17.01 19.66
N GLN A 145 -7.53 18.19 19.02
CA GLN A 145 -8.81 18.88 18.81
C GLN A 145 -9.69 18.14 17.80
N VAL A 146 -9.09 17.63 16.72
CA VAL A 146 -9.79 16.88 15.67
C VAL A 146 -10.20 15.50 16.17
N GLU A 147 -9.31 14.81 16.87
CA GLU A 147 -9.59 13.53 17.54
C GLU A 147 -10.77 13.67 18.50
N LYS A 148 -10.75 14.68 19.39
CA LYS A 148 -11.82 14.91 20.36
C LYS A 148 -13.16 15.17 19.68
N ALA A 149 -13.17 15.96 18.61
CA ALA A 149 -14.40 16.26 17.86
C ALA A 149 -15.00 14.99 17.23
N LEU A 150 -14.16 14.17 16.61
CA LEU A 150 -14.58 12.90 16.02
C LEU A 150 -15.03 11.89 17.09
N GLU A 151 -14.25 11.73 18.17
CA GLU A 151 -14.58 10.82 19.28
C GLU A 151 -15.92 11.19 19.93
N THR A 152 -16.19 12.49 20.12
CA THR A 152 -17.46 12.98 20.68
C THR A 152 -18.64 12.58 19.79
N GLU A 153 -18.52 12.75 18.48
CA GLU A 153 -19.57 12.36 17.54
C GLU A 153 -19.74 10.83 17.47
N MET A 154 -18.63 10.08 17.48
CA MET A 154 -18.67 8.62 17.45
C MET A 154 -19.34 8.06 18.70
N LYS A 155 -19.05 8.60 19.89
CA LYS A 155 -19.75 8.25 21.14
C LYS A 155 -21.24 8.54 21.07
N ARG A 156 -21.62 9.73 20.57
CA ARG A 156 -23.03 10.11 20.41
C ARG A 156 -23.79 9.14 19.50
N ARG A 157 -23.18 8.76 18.37
CA ARG A 157 -23.75 7.79 17.42
C ARG A 157 -23.82 6.39 18.01
N GLU A 158 -22.78 5.96 18.73
CA GLU A 158 -22.78 4.65 19.39
C GLU A 158 -23.91 4.56 20.42
N SER A 159 -24.11 5.58 21.27
CA SER A 159 -25.21 5.62 22.24
C SER A 159 -26.58 5.52 21.56
N ALA A 160 -26.78 6.20 20.42
CA ALA A 160 -28.03 6.10 19.66
C ALA A 160 -28.24 4.68 19.06
N VAL A 161 -27.17 4.02 18.62
CA VAL A 161 -27.21 2.63 18.15
C VAL A 161 -27.54 1.67 19.29
N GLU A 162 -26.96 1.87 20.48
CA GLU A 162 -27.23 1.07 21.66
C GLU A 162 -28.68 1.20 22.13
N GLU A 163 -29.23 2.43 22.13
CA GLU A 163 -30.62 2.69 22.48
C GLU A 163 -31.59 2.01 21.48
N ARG A 164 -31.30 2.07 20.17
CA ARG A 164 -32.07 1.32 19.17
C ARG A 164 -31.99 -0.18 19.39
N LEU A 165 -30.80 -0.71 19.67
CA LEU A 165 -30.61 -2.13 19.93
C LEU A 165 -31.39 -2.59 21.17
N LYS A 166 -31.43 -1.77 22.23
CA LYS A 166 -32.25 -2.02 23.43
C LYS A 166 -33.74 -2.01 23.08
N SER A 167 -34.19 -0.99 22.36
CA SER A 167 -35.58 -0.86 21.93
C SER A 167 -36.04 -2.05 21.07
N ALA A 168 -35.17 -2.52 20.16
CA ALA A 168 -35.43 -3.70 19.33
C ALA A 168 -35.60 -4.97 20.19
N LYS A 169 -34.75 -5.15 21.21
CA LYS A 169 -34.86 -6.26 22.16
C LYS A 169 -36.17 -6.23 22.96
N ASP A 170 -36.58 -5.06 23.41
CA ASP A 170 -37.82 -4.90 24.17
C ASP A 170 -39.06 -5.19 23.31
N LYS A 171 -39.07 -4.74 22.05
CA LYS A 171 -40.13 -5.05 21.07
C LYS A 171 -40.20 -6.55 20.73
N ALA A 172 -39.05 -7.20 20.56
CA ALA A 172 -39.01 -8.64 20.34
C ALA A 172 -39.58 -9.41 21.53
N ARG A 173 -39.25 -8.98 22.76
CA ARG A 173 -39.79 -9.59 24.00
C ARG A 173 -41.28 -9.38 24.19
N SER A 174 -41.83 -8.26 23.71
CA SER A 174 -43.26 -7.99 23.76
C SER A 174 -44.07 -8.66 22.63
N GLY A 175 -43.43 -9.48 21.79
CA GLY A 175 -44.07 -10.15 20.65
C GLY A 175 -44.26 -9.27 19.41
N ASP A 176 -43.78 -8.03 19.42
CA ASP A 176 -43.80 -7.13 18.26
C ASP A 176 -42.57 -7.37 17.37
N SER A 177 -42.56 -8.54 16.71
CA SER A 177 -41.45 -8.97 15.87
C SER A 177 -41.22 -8.06 14.67
N LYS A 178 -42.28 -7.42 14.13
CA LYS A 178 -42.16 -6.54 12.97
C LYS A 178 -41.33 -5.30 13.31
N THR A 179 -41.70 -4.57 14.36
CA THR A 179 -40.95 -3.39 14.80
C THR A 179 -39.53 -3.76 15.26
N ALA A 180 -39.37 -4.90 15.92
CA ALA A 180 -38.05 -5.38 16.31
C ALA A 180 -37.12 -5.60 15.12
N ILE A 181 -37.61 -6.25 14.04
CA ILE A 181 -36.84 -6.48 12.82
C ILE A 181 -36.42 -5.15 12.17
N GLU A 182 -37.33 -4.17 12.09
CA GLU A 182 -37.02 -2.84 11.54
C GLU A 182 -35.91 -2.13 12.32
N LEU A 183 -35.99 -2.15 13.66
CA LEU A 183 -34.98 -1.55 14.52
C LEU A 183 -33.63 -2.28 14.45
N TYR A 184 -33.62 -3.62 14.40
CA TYR A 184 -32.36 -4.35 14.22
C TYR A 184 -31.74 -4.11 12.84
N ARG A 185 -32.53 -4.00 11.77
CA ARG A 185 -32.03 -3.62 10.44
C ARG A 185 -31.38 -2.25 10.45
N ALA A 186 -31.99 -1.26 11.11
CA ALA A 186 -31.38 0.06 11.28
C ALA A 186 -30.04 0.04 12.05
N VAL A 187 -29.85 -0.90 12.98
CA VAL A 187 -28.55 -1.13 13.64
C VAL A 187 -27.57 -1.83 12.68
N LEU A 188 -28.04 -2.81 11.92
CA LEU A 188 -27.25 -3.52 10.91
C LEU A 188 -26.72 -2.58 9.83
N ASP A 189 -27.49 -1.58 9.43
CA ASP A 189 -27.10 -0.55 8.45
C ASP A 189 -25.93 0.31 8.95
N GLN A 190 -25.65 0.31 10.26
CA GLN A 190 -24.49 0.99 10.86
C GLN A 190 -23.25 0.08 10.96
N LYS A 191 -23.24 -1.09 10.30
CA LYS A 191 -22.18 -2.10 10.40
C LYS A 191 -20.77 -1.59 10.13
N CYS A 192 -20.58 -0.57 9.29
CA CYS A 192 -19.23 -0.10 9.03
C CYS A 192 -18.67 0.77 10.18
N LEU A 193 -19.49 1.63 10.77
CA LEU A 193 -19.09 2.43 11.94
C LEU A 193 -19.03 1.57 13.22
N PHE A 194 -20.00 0.65 13.40
CA PHE A 194 -20.20 -0.14 14.62
C PHE A 194 -20.36 -1.64 14.34
N PRO A 195 -19.32 -2.31 13.80
CA PRO A 195 -19.40 -3.70 13.33
C PRO A 195 -19.80 -4.69 14.45
N LYS A 196 -19.36 -4.45 15.69
CA LYS A 196 -19.74 -5.29 16.83
C LYS A 196 -21.24 -5.19 17.15
N LYS A 197 -21.81 -3.98 17.14
CA LYS A 197 -23.25 -3.77 17.40
C LYS A 197 -24.10 -4.34 16.27
N ALA A 198 -23.65 -4.18 15.03
CA ALA A 198 -24.30 -4.79 13.87
C ALA A 198 -24.28 -6.32 13.92
N LYS A 199 -23.19 -6.93 14.38
CA LYS A 199 -23.12 -8.38 14.62
C LYS A 199 -24.10 -8.83 15.70
N ASP A 200 -24.28 -8.06 16.76
CA ASP A 200 -25.29 -8.37 17.79
C ASP A 200 -26.71 -8.28 17.21
N ALA A 201 -27.01 -7.25 16.41
CA ALA A 201 -28.30 -7.13 15.72
C ALA A 201 -28.53 -8.28 14.72
N ALA A 202 -27.50 -8.67 13.96
CA ALA A 202 -27.55 -9.79 13.02
C ALA A 202 -27.93 -11.13 13.70
N LYS A 203 -27.37 -11.39 14.89
CA LYS A 203 -27.71 -12.58 15.69
C LYS A 203 -29.17 -12.56 16.13
N GLU A 204 -29.70 -11.42 16.56
CA GLU A 204 -31.10 -11.31 16.96
C GLU A 204 -32.06 -11.41 15.75
N LEU A 205 -31.71 -10.82 14.61
CA LEU A 205 -32.44 -10.98 13.35
C LEU A 205 -32.56 -12.44 12.92
N LYS A 206 -31.46 -13.21 13.05
CA LYS A 206 -31.47 -14.65 12.77
C LYS A 206 -32.44 -15.42 13.66
N LYS A 207 -32.53 -15.08 14.96
CA LYS A 207 -33.51 -15.69 15.89
C LYS A 207 -34.96 -15.37 15.51
N LEU A 208 -35.18 -14.21 14.88
CA LEU A 208 -36.49 -13.78 14.37
C LEU A 208 -36.78 -14.32 12.95
N GLY A 209 -35.93 -15.19 12.40
CA GLY A 209 -36.15 -15.82 11.10
C GLY A 209 -35.67 -15.02 9.89
N VAL A 210 -34.89 -13.94 10.09
CA VAL A 210 -34.33 -13.12 9.01
C VAL A 210 -32.92 -13.60 8.66
N SER A 211 -32.73 -14.15 7.45
CA SER A 211 -31.49 -14.80 7.00
C SER A 211 -30.45 -13.86 6.35
N GLU A 212 -30.85 -12.64 5.98
CA GLU A 212 -30.02 -11.65 5.24
C GLU A 212 -28.73 -11.22 5.98
N ALA A 213 -28.57 -11.57 7.26
CA ALA A 213 -27.47 -11.08 8.11
C ALA A 213 -26.40 -12.13 8.47
N ALA A 214 -26.40 -13.31 7.83
CA ALA A 214 -25.57 -14.44 8.22
C ALA A 214 -24.05 -14.20 8.12
N GLU A 215 -23.57 -13.49 7.11
CA GLU A 215 -22.13 -13.29 6.85
C GLU A 215 -21.40 -12.54 7.99
N LEU A 216 -22.08 -11.64 8.70
CA LEU A 216 -21.51 -10.88 9.82
C LEU A 216 -21.31 -11.72 11.10
N ILE A 217 -21.93 -12.90 11.18
CA ILE A 217 -21.95 -13.71 12.41
C ILE A 217 -20.63 -14.47 12.61
N ASP A 218 -19.97 -14.88 11.53
CA ASP A 218 -18.85 -15.82 11.60
C ASP A 218 -17.48 -15.13 11.66
N ALA A 219 -17.38 -13.85 11.29
CA ALA A 219 -16.13 -13.10 11.37
C ALA A 219 -15.79 -12.68 12.82
N PRO A 220 -14.55 -12.87 13.32
CA PRO A 220 -14.11 -12.25 14.57
C PRO A 220 -14.07 -10.71 14.38
N ILE A 221 -14.78 -9.98 15.24
CA ILE A 221 -14.81 -8.52 15.24
C ILE A 221 -14.25 -8.03 16.57
N PHE A 222 -13.02 -7.55 16.55
CA PHE A 222 -12.40 -6.88 17.69
C PHE A 222 -12.80 -5.40 17.68
N ALA A 223 -13.10 -4.86 18.86
CA ALA A 223 -13.35 -3.42 19.00
C ALA A 223 -12.02 -2.71 19.24
N PRO A 224 -11.71 -1.62 18.51
CA PRO A 224 -10.47 -0.88 18.72
C PRO A 224 -10.37 -0.28 20.13
N VAL A 225 -9.14 -0.21 20.64
CA VAL A 225 -8.82 0.37 21.94
C VAL A 225 -8.57 1.86 21.77
N PHE A 226 -9.53 2.68 22.21
CA PHE A 226 -9.44 4.15 22.18
C PHE A 226 -8.97 4.78 23.51
N ASP A 227 -8.77 3.99 24.58
CA ASP A 227 -8.23 4.51 25.83
C ASP A 227 -6.89 5.23 25.60
N ARG A 228 -6.74 6.43 26.17
CA ARG A 228 -5.59 7.30 25.90
C ARG A 228 -4.28 6.69 26.38
N ALA A 229 -4.26 6.10 27.58
CA ALA A 229 -3.05 5.52 28.15
C ALA A 229 -2.64 4.24 27.41
N ALA A 230 -3.61 3.40 27.04
CA ALA A 230 -3.38 2.22 26.22
C ALA A 230 -2.89 2.60 24.82
N SER A 231 -3.52 3.57 24.16
CA SER A 231 -3.12 4.06 22.83
C SER A 231 -1.68 4.57 22.83
N ALA A 232 -1.31 5.43 23.79
CA ALA A 232 0.05 5.94 23.92
C ALA A 232 1.08 4.82 24.14
N ARG A 233 0.72 3.76 24.87
CA ARG A 233 1.59 2.60 25.10
C ARG A 233 1.76 1.75 23.83
N ILE A 234 0.71 1.61 23.01
CA ILE A 234 0.78 0.94 21.71
C ILE A 234 1.65 1.74 20.75
N GLU A 235 1.42 3.05 20.62
CA GLU A 235 2.21 3.94 19.76
C GLU A 235 3.69 3.93 20.13
N ASN A 236 4.03 4.03 21.43
CA ASN A 236 5.41 3.93 21.88
C ASN A 236 6.02 2.55 21.56
N THR A 237 5.25 1.47 21.68
CA THR A 237 5.71 0.13 21.29
C THR A 237 6.00 0.05 19.79
N MET A 238 5.15 0.66 18.96
CA MET A 238 5.38 0.77 17.51
C MET A 238 6.62 1.61 17.19
N ILE A 239 6.83 2.75 17.86
CA ILE A 239 8.00 3.63 17.65
C ILE A 239 9.28 2.88 17.98
N ARG A 240 9.29 2.12 19.08
CA ARG A 240 10.42 1.26 19.43
C ARG A 240 10.65 0.16 18.40
N GLY A 241 9.58 -0.43 17.85
CA GLY A 241 9.66 -1.42 16.78
C GLY A 241 10.32 -0.85 15.53
N MET A 242 9.87 0.33 15.10
CA MET A 242 10.43 1.08 13.97
C MET A 242 11.90 1.46 14.20
N ALA A 243 12.24 1.94 15.39
CA ALA A 243 13.61 2.24 15.75
C ALA A 243 14.51 0.99 15.76
N ALA A 244 13.97 -0.19 16.13
CA ALA A 244 14.70 -1.46 16.03
C ALA A 244 14.91 -1.87 14.58
N GLU A 245 13.88 -1.75 13.73
CA GLU A 245 13.95 -2.02 12.29
C GLU A 245 14.98 -1.13 11.58
N MET A 246 14.97 0.18 11.84
CA MET A 246 15.96 1.12 11.28
C MET A 246 17.40 0.88 11.76
N LYS A 247 17.58 0.14 12.85
CA LYS A 247 18.88 -0.31 13.37
C LYS A 247 19.21 -1.74 12.91
N ASP A 248 18.47 -2.26 11.94
CA ASP A 248 18.58 -3.62 11.41
C ASP A 248 18.33 -4.74 12.45
N ASN A 249 17.74 -4.41 13.60
CA ASN A 249 17.38 -5.37 14.66
C ASN A 249 16.00 -5.98 14.38
N TYR A 250 15.84 -6.66 13.25
CA TYR A 250 14.54 -7.08 12.73
C TYR A 250 13.78 -8.04 13.66
N LEU A 251 14.47 -8.93 14.38
CA LEU A 251 13.80 -9.82 15.35
C LEU A 251 13.18 -9.06 16.52
N GLU A 252 13.83 -7.98 16.98
CA GLU A 252 13.27 -7.11 18.02
C GLU A 252 12.11 -6.27 17.47
N ALA A 253 12.21 -5.80 16.21
CA ALA A 253 11.10 -5.14 15.53
C ALA A 253 9.87 -6.06 15.46
N VAL A 254 10.03 -7.33 15.01
CA VAL A 254 8.98 -8.34 15.00
C VAL A 254 8.38 -8.54 16.40
N ARG A 255 9.20 -8.65 17.43
CA ARG A 255 8.73 -8.82 18.81
C ARG A 255 7.87 -7.65 19.26
N LEU A 256 8.28 -6.43 18.97
CA LEU A 256 7.61 -5.18 19.35
C LEU A 256 6.31 -4.98 18.57
N TYR A 257 6.32 -5.13 17.24
CA TYR A 257 5.11 -5.04 16.44
C TYR A 257 4.10 -6.13 16.80
N SER A 258 4.56 -7.36 17.06
CA SER A 258 3.69 -8.43 17.57
C SER A 258 3.10 -8.11 18.95
N ALA A 259 3.85 -7.43 19.82
CA ALA A 259 3.35 -6.97 21.11
C ALA A 259 2.29 -5.88 20.94
N ALA A 260 2.49 -4.91 20.04
CA ALA A 260 1.51 -3.89 19.71
C ALA A 260 0.21 -4.50 19.15
N HIS A 261 0.31 -5.46 18.24
CA HIS A 261 -0.86 -6.19 17.72
C HIS A 261 -1.63 -6.93 18.83
N ARG A 262 -0.93 -7.57 19.79
CA ARG A 262 -1.61 -8.22 20.92
C ARG A 262 -2.31 -7.24 21.86
N MET A 263 -1.82 -5.99 21.96
CA MET A 263 -2.46 -4.96 22.78
C MET A 263 -3.76 -4.45 22.15
N ASP A 264 -3.84 -4.42 20.83
CA ASP A 264 -5.07 -4.13 20.10
C ASP A 264 -5.17 -4.93 18.79
N PRO A 265 -5.86 -6.09 18.80
CA PRO A 265 -6.04 -6.92 17.61
C PRO A 265 -6.91 -6.29 16.52
N ALA A 266 -7.63 -5.19 16.82
CA ALA A 266 -8.40 -4.45 15.82
C ALA A 266 -7.56 -3.41 15.07
N ASP A 267 -6.33 -3.15 15.51
CA ASP A 267 -5.40 -2.21 14.89
C ASP A 267 -4.63 -2.93 13.75
N PRO A 268 -4.84 -2.54 12.47
CA PRO A 268 -4.16 -3.16 11.33
C PRO A 268 -2.70 -2.70 11.18
N VAL A 269 -2.33 -1.58 11.81
CA VAL A 269 -1.03 -0.94 11.58
C VAL A 269 0.15 -1.83 12.03
N PRO A 270 0.15 -2.46 13.22
CA PRO A 270 1.18 -3.42 13.59
C PRO A 270 1.36 -4.57 12.58
N LEU A 271 0.26 -5.07 11.98
CA LEU A 271 0.32 -6.11 10.96
C LEU A 271 0.96 -5.59 9.66
N ARG A 272 0.69 -4.34 9.26
CA ARG A 272 1.34 -3.72 8.10
C ARG A 272 2.87 -3.73 8.24
N TYR A 273 3.39 -3.34 9.41
CA TYR A 273 4.84 -3.38 9.66
C TYR A 273 5.37 -4.81 9.75
N LEU A 274 4.66 -5.73 10.42
CA LEU A 274 5.07 -7.14 10.49
C LEU A 274 5.18 -7.80 9.11
N GLY A 275 4.15 -7.65 8.28
CA GLY A 275 4.12 -8.25 6.94
C GLY A 275 5.29 -7.76 6.09
N GLU A 276 5.60 -6.47 6.17
CA GLU A 276 6.72 -5.88 5.46
C GLU A 276 8.08 -6.33 6.02
N VAL A 277 8.28 -6.40 7.34
CA VAL A 277 9.53 -6.97 7.91
C VAL A 277 9.72 -8.43 7.49
N TYR A 278 8.65 -9.23 7.52
CA TYR A 278 8.72 -10.63 7.08
C TYR A 278 9.06 -10.75 5.59
N ARG A 279 8.40 -9.98 4.72
CA ARG A 279 8.60 -10.04 3.27
C ARG A 279 9.94 -9.44 2.86
N HIS A 280 10.27 -8.26 3.40
CA HIS A 280 11.35 -7.42 2.90
C HIS A 280 12.69 -7.68 3.58
N HIS A 281 12.70 -7.94 4.89
CA HIS A 281 13.94 -8.04 5.65
C HIS A 281 14.35 -9.47 5.99
N ILE A 282 13.40 -10.30 6.45
CA ILE A 282 13.70 -11.64 6.98
C ILE A 282 13.49 -12.74 5.91
N GLY A 283 12.58 -12.53 4.96
CA GLY A 283 12.21 -13.51 3.94
C GLY A 283 11.36 -14.67 4.50
N GLU A 284 10.55 -14.39 5.52
CA GLU A 284 9.55 -15.29 6.08
C GLU A 284 8.26 -15.16 5.26
N TRP A 285 8.31 -15.58 3.99
CA TRP A 285 7.28 -15.30 2.99
C TRP A 285 5.89 -15.80 3.39
N GLU A 286 5.79 -16.98 4.00
CA GLU A 286 4.48 -17.51 4.41
C GLU A 286 3.85 -16.66 5.52
N LYS A 287 4.63 -16.27 6.53
CA LYS A 287 4.16 -15.36 7.58
C LYS A 287 3.77 -14.01 7.02
N ALA A 288 4.51 -13.49 6.03
CA ALA A 288 4.14 -12.26 5.35
C ALA A 288 2.79 -12.40 4.64
N ARG A 289 2.58 -13.51 3.91
CA ARG A 289 1.32 -13.81 3.21
C ARG A 289 0.15 -13.85 4.19
N GLU A 290 0.25 -14.65 5.25
CA GLU A 290 -0.77 -14.77 6.28
C GLU A 290 -1.08 -13.40 6.93
N THR A 291 -0.05 -12.62 7.21
CA THR A 291 -0.18 -11.29 7.81
C THR A 291 -0.92 -10.32 6.90
N PHE A 292 -0.54 -10.24 5.62
CA PHE A 292 -1.22 -9.36 4.65
C PHE A 292 -2.64 -9.81 4.36
N GLU A 293 -2.89 -11.11 4.26
CA GLU A 293 -4.25 -11.64 4.12
C GLU A 293 -5.12 -11.32 5.33
N SER A 294 -4.55 -11.33 6.54
CA SER A 294 -5.27 -10.94 7.76
C SER A 294 -5.73 -9.49 7.69
N ILE A 295 -4.90 -8.56 7.19
CA ILE A 295 -5.28 -7.15 7.00
C ILE A 295 -6.47 -7.05 6.04
N LEU A 296 -6.48 -7.81 4.95
CA LEU A 296 -7.57 -7.77 3.97
C LEU A 296 -8.88 -8.39 4.47
N LYS A 297 -8.81 -9.28 5.48
CA LYS A 297 -9.94 -9.98 6.11
C LYS A 297 -10.52 -9.24 7.33
N MET A 298 -9.94 -8.10 7.74
CA MET A 298 -10.42 -7.29 8.87
C MET A 298 -10.82 -5.87 8.44
N PRO A 299 -11.57 -5.11 9.26
CA PRO A 299 -11.68 -3.67 9.10
C PRO A 299 -10.28 -3.05 9.19
N ALA A 300 -9.85 -2.39 8.11
CA ALA A 300 -8.52 -1.82 8.02
C ALA A 300 -8.55 -0.52 7.20
N ASP A 301 -7.69 0.41 7.57
CA ASP A 301 -7.56 1.70 6.90
C ASP A 301 -7.03 1.52 5.45
N PRO A 302 -7.34 2.46 4.53
CA PRO A 302 -6.95 2.33 3.13
C PRO A 302 -5.45 2.15 2.90
N LEU A 303 -4.60 2.78 3.71
CA LEU A 303 -3.14 2.63 3.57
C LEU A 303 -2.69 1.22 3.96
N SER A 304 -3.17 0.68 5.08
CA SER A 304 -2.87 -0.71 5.47
C SER A 304 -3.34 -1.72 4.43
N ARG A 305 -4.53 -1.53 3.86
CA ARG A 305 -5.05 -2.38 2.76
C ARG A 305 -4.19 -2.27 1.50
N ALA A 306 -3.81 -1.05 1.10
CA ALA A 306 -2.96 -0.84 -0.07
C ALA A 306 -1.58 -1.50 0.09
N VAL A 307 -0.95 -1.39 1.26
CA VAL A 307 0.33 -2.07 1.54
C VAL A 307 0.19 -3.59 1.52
N ALA A 308 -0.90 -4.14 2.07
CA ALA A 308 -1.16 -5.58 2.00
C ALA A 308 -1.33 -6.09 0.56
N LEU A 309 -2.10 -5.37 -0.26
CA LEU A 309 -2.27 -5.68 -1.70
C LEU A 309 -0.94 -5.60 -2.45
N HIS A 310 -0.14 -4.57 -2.19
CA HIS A 310 1.19 -4.40 -2.77
C HIS A 310 2.13 -5.55 -2.38
N GLY A 311 2.21 -5.89 -1.08
CA GLY A 311 3.07 -6.94 -0.57
C GLY A 311 2.72 -8.31 -1.16
N LEU A 312 1.43 -8.66 -1.20
CA LEU A 312 0.94 -9.87 -1.87
C LEU A 312 1.23 -9.83 -3.38
N GLY A 313 1.05 -8.68 -4.03
CA GLY A 313 1.37 -8.49 -5.45
C GLY A 313 2.84 -8.78 -5.76
N LYS A 314 3.78 -8.21 -5.00
CA LYS A 314 5.23 -8.47 -5.17
C LYS A 314 5.56 -9.94 -4.95
N MET A 315 4.99 -10.57 -3.90
CA MET A 315 5.21 -11.99 -3.63
C MET A 315 4.67 -12.90 -4.74
N THR A 316 3.50 -12.58 -5.28
CA THR A 316 2.90 -13.32 -6.39
C THR A 316 3.71 -13.17 -7.70
N ILE A 317 4.30 -12.00 -7.95
CA ILE A 317 5.28 -11.81 -9.04
C ILE A 317 6.51 -12.70 -8.85
N HIS A 318 7.08 -12.76 -7.62
CA HIS A 318 8.20 -13.64 -7.30
C HIS A 318 7.90 -15.14 -7.42
N GLU A 319 6.62 -15.51 -7.49
CA GLU A 319 6.13 -16.88 -7.70
C GLU A 319 5.85 -17.17 -9.18
N GLY A 320 5.98 -16.16 -10.05
CA GLY A 320 5.81 -16.27 -11.50
C GLY A 320 4.38 -15.99 -12.00
N ASP A 321 3.42 -15.69 -11.13
CA ASP A 321 2.06 -15.31 -11.53
C ASP A 321 1.96 -13.79 -11.74
N PHE A 322 2.60 -13.33 -12.81
CA PHE A 322 2.75 -11.91 -13.13
C PHE A 322 1.41 -11.19 -13.31
N LYS A 323 0.42 -11.84 -13.94
CA LYS A 323 -0.89 -11.24 -14.21
C LYS A 323 -1.67 -11.00 -12.93
N LYS A 324 -1.69 -11.98 -12.02
CA LYS A 324 -2.32 -11.81 -10.71
C LYS A 324 -1.58 -10.77 -9.87
N GLY A 325 -0.25 -10.81 -9.89
CA GLY A 325 0.60 -9.84 -9.19
C GLY A 325 0.37 -8.41 -9.65
N LEU A 326 0.26 -8.16 -10.96
CA LEU A 326 -0.11 -6.86 -11.52
C LEU A 326 -1.48 -6.40 -11.01
N GLY A 327 -2.51 -7.26 -11.09
CA GLY A 327 -3.85 -6.90 -10.64
C GLY A 327 -3.92 -6.52 -9.16
N LEU A 328 -3.12 -7.18 -8.31
CA LEU A 328 -2.98 -6.82 -6.91
C LEU A 328 -2.29 -5.46 -6.73
N MET A 329 -1.25 -5.17 -7.50
CA MET A 329 -0.54 -3.89 -7.48
C MET A 329 -1.41 -2.72 -7.98
N GLU A 330 -2.22 -2.93 -9.00
CA GLU A 330 -3.19 -1.97 -9.50
C GLU A 330 -4.31 -1.72 -8.47
N SER A 331 -4.79 -2.78 -7.81
CA SER A 331 -5.76 -2.67 -6.72
C SER A 331 -5.18 -1.89 -5.54
N SER A 332 -3.89 -2.06 -5.22
CA SER A 332 -3.19 -1.31 -4.17
C SER A 332 -3.28 0.20 -4.38
N VAL A 333 -2.91 0.69 -5.59
CA VAL A 333 -2.91 2.13 -5.88
C VAL A 333 -4.30 2.73 -6.05
N GLN A 334 -5.31 1.91 -6.36
CA GLN A 334 -6.71 2.32 -6.36
C GLN A 334 -7.25 2.53 -4.93
N GLU A 335 -6.89 1.62 -4.02
CA GLU A 335 -7.22 1.71 -2.59
C GLU A 335 -6.59 2.98 -2.00
N TYR A 336 -5.25 3.04 -1.99
CA TYR A 336 -4.50 4.20 -1.52
C TYR A 336 -3.20 4.39 -2.32
N PRO A 337 -2.96 5.58 -2.92
CA PRO A 337 -1.72 5.86 -3.64
C PRO A 337 -0.50 5.76 -2.74
N ILE A 338 0.41 4.83 -3.04
CA ILE A 338 1.72 4.70 -2.37
C ILE A 338 2.84 4.70 -3.40
N ALA A 339 3.89 5.49 -3.16
CA ALA A 339 5.00 5.64 -4.12
C ALA A 339 5.64 4.30 -4.45
N LEU A 340 5.81 3.43 -3.44
CA LEU A 340 6.36 2.09 -3.58
C LEU A 340 5.59 1.22 -4.60
N ALA A 341 4.25 1.29 -4.63
CA ALA A 341 3.46 0.53 -5.59
C ALA A 341 3.55 1.11 -7.00
N TYR A 342 3.58 2.44 -7.14
CA TYR A 342 3.84 3.07 -8.44
C TYR A 342 5.22 2.73 -9.00
N ARG A 343 6.26 2.67 -8.15
CA ARG A 343 7.59 2.19 -8.59
C ARG A 343 7.51 0.77 -9.14
N ASN A 344 6.86 -0.15 -8.43
CA ASN A 344 6.77 -1.54 -8.90
C ASN A 344 5.88 -1.69 -10.15
N LEU A 345 4.85 -0.86 -10.31
CA LEU A 345 4.10 -0.77 -11.57
C LEU A 345 4.98 -0.24 -12.70
N ALA A 346 5.82 0.76 -12.46
CA ALA A 346 6.75 1.27 -13.46
C ALA A 346 7.75 0.21 -13.92
N VAL A 347 8.32 -0.55 -12.98
CA VAL A 347 9.17 -1.71 -13.24
C VAL A 347 8.46 -2.74 -14.11
N TYR A 348 7.24 -3.13 -13.72
CA TYR A 348 6.44 -4.10 -14.46
C TYR A 348 6.25 -3.65 -15.91
N TRP A 349 5.79 -2.42 -16.14
CA TRP A 349 5.56 -1.94 -17.51
C TRP A 349 6.85 -1.77 -18.32
N ASN A 350 7.98 -1.46 -17.66
CA ASN A 350 9.28 -1.47 -18.33
C ASN A 350 9.72 -2.87 -18.76
N SER A 351 9.47 -3.89 -17.95
CA SER A 351 9.71 -5.28 -18.35
C SER A 351 8.84 -5.76 -19.52
N GLU A 352 7.65 -5.18 -19.66
CA GLU A 352 6.77 -5.41 -20.82
C GLU A 352 7.16 -4.57 -22.05
N GLY A 353 8.19 -3.72 -21.93
CA GLY A 353 8.63 -2.81 -22.99
C GLY A 353 7.73 -1.57 -23.17
N ASP A 354 6.70 -1.38 -22.33
CA ASP A 354 5.84 -0.19 -22.34
C ASP A 354 6.49 0.97 -21.57
N GLN A 355 7.47 1.59 -22.22
CA GLN A 355 8.24 2.73 -21.68
C GLN A 355 7.35 3.93 -21.33
N LYS A 356 6.23 4.10 -22.03
CA LYS A 356 5.30 5.20 -21.77
C LYS A 356 4.63 5.01 -20.42
N LYS A 357 4.03 3.84 -20.15
CA LYS A 357 3.43 3.54 -18.86
C LYS A 357 4.45 3.51 -17.73
N ALA A 358 5.64 2.97 -17.98
CA ALA A 358 6.72 3.00 -17.00
C ALA A 358 7.06 4.43 -16.56
N GLY A 359 7.17 5.35 -17.53
CA GLY A 359 7.40 6.77 -17.27
C GLY A 359 6.23 7.46 -16.55
N GLU A 360 4.98 7.13 -16.87
CA GLU A 360 3.79 7.66 -16.18
C GLU A 360 3.78 7.25 -14.69
N TYR A 361 3.99 5.98 -14.39
CA TYR A 361 4.05 5.50 -13.01
C TYR A 361 5.27 6.04 -12.24
N THR A 362 6.42 6.20 -12.90
CA THR A 362 7.60 6.87 -12.31
C THR A 362 7.28 8.31 -11.90
N LYS A 363 6.56 9.07 -12.75
CA LYS A 363 6.11 10.43 -12.42
C LYS A 363 5.13 10.44 -11.26
N LEU A 364 4.23 9.47 -11.17
CA LEU A 364 3.30 9.35 -10.05
C LEU A 364 4.04 9.10 -8.73
N ALA A 365 5.01 8.19 -8.70
CA ALA A 365 5.85 7.96 -7.52
C ALA A 365 6.57 9.24 -7.07
N LEU A 366 7.22 9.95 -8.00
CA LEU A 366 7.86 11.23 -7.73
C LEU A 366 6.87 12.31 -7.26
N SER A 367 5.63 12.31 -7.75
CA SER A 367 4.64 13.32 -7.35
C SER A 367 4.18 13.16 -5.90
N LEU A 368 4.18 11.93 -5.37
CA LEU A 368 3.83 11.67 -3.98
C LEU A 368 4.95 12.10 -3.03
N GLU A 369 6.20 11.85 -3.42
CA GLU A 369 7.38 12.02 -2.58
C GLU A 369 8.55 12.61 -3.41
N PRO A 370 8.46 13.89 -3.84
CA PRO A 370 9.37 14.48 -4.83
C PRO A 370 10.78 14.73 -4.32
N LYS A 371 10.98 14.68 -3.00
CA LYS A 371 12.26 14.91 -2.33
C LYS A 371 12.85 13.64 -1.73
N ASP A 372 12.19 12.49 -1.87
CA ASP A 372 12.73 11.21 -1.39
C ASP A 372 13.95 10.82 -2.27
N PRO A 373 15.16 10.74 -1.69
CA PRO A 373 16.36 10.25 -2.37
C PRO A 373 16.15 8.93 -3.12
N PHE A 374 15.37 8.01 -2.56
CA PHE A 374 15.12 6.73 -3.19
C PHE A 374 14.26 6.86 -4.45
N ASN A 375 13.20 7.69 -4.43
CA ASN A 375 12.38 7.94 -5.61
C ASN A 375 13.17 8.67 -6.71
N LEU A 376 14.08 9.57 -6.32
CA LEU A 376 14.99 10.25 -7.25
C LEU A 376 15.91 9.24 -7.94
N VAL A 377 16.58 8.35 -7.17
CA VAL A 377 17.46 7.32 -7.73
C VAL A 377 16.68 6.31 -8.57
N PHE A 378 15.50 5.90 -8.12
CA PHE A 378 14.62 5.02 -8.90
C PHE A 378 14.30 5.65 -10.25
N ALA A 379 13.86 6.91 -10.28
CA ALA A 379 13.58 7.61 -11.52
C ALA A 379 14.83 7.77 -12.41
N ALA A 380 16.01 8.00 -11.80
CA ALA A 380 17.28 8.06 -12.52
C ALA A 380 17.59 6.75 -13.28
N ALA A 381 17.20 5.59 -12.75
CA ALA A 381 17.37 4.31 -13.44
C ALA A 381 16.60 4.27 -14.77
N PHE A 382 15.39 4.83 -14.83
CA PHE A 382 14.62 4.94 -16.08
C PHE A 382 15.13 6.07 -16.98
N MET A 383 15.62 7.18 -16.41
CA MET A 383 16.25 8.26 -17.18
C MET A 383 17.50 7.77 -17.93
N ALA A 384 18.30 6.91 -17.32
CA ALA A 384 19.50 6.34 -17.95
C ALA A 384 19.14 5.55 -19.23
N GLY A 385 18.15 4.66 -19.16
CA GLY A 385 17.67 3.89 -20.31
C GLY A 385 16.95 4.74 -21.38
N ALA A 386 16.35 5.87 -20.98
CA ALA A 386 15.67 6.80 -21.88
C ALA A 386 16.60 7.83 -22.56
N GLY A 387 17.92 7.66 -22.48
CA GLY A 387 18.90 8.55 -23.11
C GLY A 387 19.20 9.85 -22.35
N ARG A 388 18.70 9.99 -21.12
CA ARG A 388 18.98 11.14 -20.24
C ARG A 388 20.11 10.81 -19.25
N GLY A 389 21.24 10.35 -19.78
CA GLY A 389 22.31 9.76 -19.01
C GLY A 389 23.03 10.72 -18.06
N ASP A 390 23.29 11.96 -18.48
CA ASP A 390 23.97 12.96 -17.64
C ASP A 390 23.15 13.34 -16.41
N GLU A 391 21.84 13.50 -16.57
CA GLU A 391 20.91 13.77 -15.47
C GLU A 391 20.85 12.60 -14.49
N ALA A 392 20.72 11.37 -15.02
CA ALA A 392 20.70 10.15 -14.22
C ALA A 392 22.01 9.98 -13.42
N LEU A 393 23.16 10.23 -14.05
CA LEU A 393 24.48 10.11 -13.43
C LEU A 393 24.68 11.14 -12.31
N LYS A 394 24.18 12.37 -12.50
CA LYS A 394 24.21 13.40 -11.44
C LYS A 394 23.44 12.93 -10.20
N ILE A 395 22.21 12.47 -10.37
CA ILE A 395 21.37 11.96 -9.27
C ILE A 395 22.05 10.76 -8.60
N ALA A 396 22.60 9.83 -9.37
CA ALA A 396 23.28 8.65 -8.83
C ALA A 396 24.50 9.01 -7.98
N ARG A 397 25.31 10.00 -8.40
CA ARG A 397 26.47 10.47 -7.65
C ARG A 397 26.09 11.17 -6.34
N GLU A 398 25.06 12.02 -6.37
CA GLU A 398 24.57 12.73 -5.18
C GLU A 398 24.00 11.79 -4.11
N ASN A 399 23.56 10.59 -4.51
CA ASN A 399 22.89 9.63 -3.64
C ASN A 399 23.67 8.32 -3.46
N GLU A 400 24.96 8.29 -3.82
CA GLU A 400 25.72 7.04 -3.91
C GLU A 400 25.83 6.30 -2.57
N ASN A 401 25.85 7.04 -1.46
CA ASN A 401 25.94 6.49 -0.09
C ASN A 401 24.61 5.90 0.42
N LEU A 402 23.52 6.01 -0.33
CA LEU A 402 22.22 5.48 0.06
C LEU A 402 22.19 3.95 -0.09
N MET A 403 22.50 3.23 0.99
CA MET A 403 22.57 1.77 1.02
C MET A 403 21.32 1.07 0.45
N PRO A 404 20.08 1.46 0.82
CA PRO A 404 18.89 0.84 0.25
C PRO A 404 18.78 1.02 -1.26
N ALA A 405 19.31 2.11 -1.84
CA ALA A 405 19.23 2.38 -3.27
C ALA A 405 20.34 1.72 -4.10
N SER A 406 21.18 0.86 -3.50
CA SER A 406 22.31 0.21 -4.18
C SER A 406 21.94 -0.52 -5.47
N TYR A 407 20.80 -1.24 -5.49
CA TYR A 407 20.31 -1.92 -6.69
C TYR A 407 20.00 -0.92 -7.82
N ASN A 408 19.23 0.13 -7.53
CA ASN A 408 18.84 1.13 -8.51
C ASN A 408 20.03 1.98 -8.98
N LEU A 409 20.99 2.28 -8.09
CA LEU A 409 22.27 2.88 -8.48
C LEU A 409 23.03 1.97 -9.45
N ALA A 410 23.11 0.66 -9.16
CA ALA A 410 23.74 -0.28 -10.07
C ALA A 410 23.04 -0.30 -11.44
N ALA A 411 21.70 -0.24 -11.47
CA ALA A 411 20.91 -0.17 -12.69
C ALA A 411 21.24 1.09 -13.52
N VAL A 412 21.43 2.25 -12.88
CA VAL A 412 21.90 3.47 -13.57
C VAL A 412 23.28 3.22 -14.20
N TYR A 413 24.25 2.76 -13.41
CA TYR A 413 25.62 2.57 -13.90
C TYR A 413 25.72 1.49 -15.00
N ALA A 414 24.94 0.41 -14.91
CA ALA A 414 24.90 -0.64 -15.92
C ALA A 414 24.37 -0.13 -17.27
N GLN A 415 23.31 0.68 -17.25
CA GLN A 415 22.73 1.28 -18.45
C GLN A 415 23.62 2.35 -19.07
N LEU A 416 24.48 3.00 -18.27
CA LEU A 416 25.50 3.95 -18.75
C LEU A 416 26.82 3.27 -19.15
N GLY A 417 26.87 1.93 -19.21
CA GLY A 417 28.07 1.18 -19.62
C GLY A 417 29.19 1.13 -18.57
N GLN A 418 28.95 1.60 -17.35
CA GLN A 418 29.92 1.58 -16.25
C GLN A 418 29.83 0.26 -15.46
N LYS A 419 30.22 -0.84 -16.12
CA LYS A 419 30.05 -2.22 -15.64
C LYS A 419 30.66 -2.45 -14.26
N GLU A 420 31.92 -2.06 -14.06
CA GLU A 420 32.67 -2.32 -12.82
C GLU A 420 31.98 -1.66 -11.62
N LYS A 421 31.45 -0.46 -11.84
CA LYS A 421 30.69 0.28 -10.82
C LYS A 421 29.35 -0.40 -10.51
N ALA A 422 28.63 -0.84 -11.54
CA ALA A 422 27.38 -1.57 -11.37
C ALA A 422 27.57 -2.86 -10.56
N LEU A 423 28.59 -3.65 -10.88
CA LEU A 423 28.91 -4.89 -10.15
C LEU A 423 29.29 -4.62 -8.69
N ALA A 424 30.06 -3.56 -8.41
CA ALA A 424 30.40 -3.18 -7.04
C ALA A 424 29.16 -2.79 -6.21
N LEU A 425 28.21 -2.08 -6.82
CA LEU A 425 26.96 -1.68 -6.17
C LEU A 425 25.98 -2.85 -5.98
N LEU A 426 25.91 -3.79 -6.94
CA LEU A 426 25.19 -5.04 -6.74
C LEU A 426 25.80 -5.88 -5.62
N GLN A 427 27.13 -5.94 -5.52
CA GLN A 427 27.80 -6.62 -4.42
C GLN A 427 27.48 -5.96 -3.08
N ARG A 428 27.47 -4.62 -3.02
CA ARG A 428 27.03 -3.87 -1.84
C ARG A 428 25.59 -4.20 -1.48
N HIS A 429 24.69 -4.21 -2.46
CA HIS A 429 23.29 -4.56 -2.25
C HIS A 429 23.14 -5.97 -1.68
N PHE A 430 23.66 -6.99 -2.36
CA PHE A 430 23.45 -8.38 -1.97
C PHE A 430 24.19 -8.81 -0.71
N PHE A 431 25.38 -8.26 -0.43
CA PHE A 431 26.24 -8.81 0.63
C PHE A 431 26.53 -7.84 1.78
N GLN A 432 26.15 -6.56 1.67
CA GLN A 432 26.28 -5.59 2.77
C GLN A 432 24.92 -5.08 3.26
N TYR A 433 24.00 -4.78 2.33
CA TYR A 433 22.63 -4.37 2.66
C TYR A 433 21.76 -5.60 2.99
N GLU A 434 21.64 -6.56 2.07
CA GLU A 434 20.81 -7.75 2.27
C GLU A 434 21.42 -8.71 3.29
N ARG A 435 20.69 -8.91 4.39
CA ARG A 435 21.17 -9.67 5.55
C ARG A 435 20.77 -11.15 5.52
N TYR A 436 19.59 -11.44 4.98
CA TYR A 436 19.00 -12.77 5.00
C TYR A 436 19.12 -13.42 3.63
N GLN A 437 19.60 -14.67 3.61
CA GLN A 437 19.79 -15.42 2.36
C GLN A 437 18.46 -15.64 1.61
N SER A 438 17.36 -15.80 2.34
CA SER A 438 16.00 -15.94 1.80
C SER A 438 15.58 -14.74 0.95
N VAL A 439 15.88 -13.52 1.39
CA VAL A 439 15.62 -12.27 0.65
C VAL A 439 16.64 -12.10 -0.48
N ARG A 440 17.92 -12.25 -0.16
CA ARG A 440 19.03 -12.14 -1.12
C ARG A 440 18.82 -13.02 -2.35
N ALA A 441 18.36 -14.27 -2.17
CA ALA A 441 18.12 -15.19 -3.28
C ALA A 441 17.02 -14.69 -4.24
N LYS A 442 16.00 -13.99 -3.73
CA LYS A 442 14.94 -13.37 -4.55
C LYS A 442 15.45 -12.15 -5.29
N GLU A 443 16.15 -11.24 -4.62
CA GLU A 443 16.68 -10.01 -5.25
C GLU A 443 17.79 -10.34 -6.27
N MET A 444 18.60 -11.39 -6.05
CA MET A 444 19.52 -11.92 -7.06
C MET A 444 18.79 -12.49 -8.28
N MET A 445 17.65 -13.13 -8.06
CA MET A 445 16.83 -13.64 -9.16
C MET A 445 16.19 -12.49 -9.95
N GLU A 446 15.71 -11.46 -9.26
CA GLU A 446 15.24 -10.23 -9.90
C GLU A 446 16.31 -9.60 -10.78
N ALA A 447 17.53 -9.42 -10.28
CA ALA A 447 18.63 -8.86 -11.08
C ALA A 447 18.90 -9.66 -12.36
N ARG A 448 18.78 -10.99 -12.32
CA ARG A 448 18.98 -11.87 -13.49
C ARG A 448 17.92 -11.71 -14.57
N VAL A 449 16.72 -11.26 -14.21
CA VAL A 449 15.58 -11.12 -15.12
C VAL A 449 15.23 -9.66 -15.42
N ASP A 450 15.95 -8.70 -14.83
CA ASP A 450 15.72 -7.27 -14.99
C ASP A 450 16.43 -6.71 -16.23
N ALA A 451 15.65 -6.06 -17.11
CA ALA A 451 16.13 -5.47 -18.35
C ALA A 451 17.19 -4.38 -18.13
N VAL A 452 17.19 -3.72 -16.97
CA VAL A 452 18.20 -2.70 -16.65
C VAL A 452 19.62 -3.27 -16.55
N PHE A 453 19.77 -4.59 -16.36
CA PHE A 453 21.06 -5.29 -16.33
C PHE A 453 21.36 -6.09 -17.60
N ALA A 454 20.57 -5.93 -18.66
CA ALA A 454 20.77 -6.65 -19.92
C ALA A 454 22.20 -6.50 -20.49
N SER A 455 22.87 -5.36 -20.25
CA SER A 455 24.24 -5.12 -20.71
C SER A 455 25.32 -5.94 -19.98
N ILE A 456 25.01 -6.49 -18.81
CA ILE A 456 25.97 -7.20 -17.94
C ILE A 456 25.52 -8.61 -17.54
N ASN A 457 24.31 -9.03 -17.92
CA ASN A 457 23.70 -10.28 -17.47
C ASN A 457 24.48 -11.57 -17.84
N GLN A 458 25.26 -11.54 -18.93
CA GLN A 458 26.12 -12.64 -19.37
C GLN A 458 27.58 -12.50 -18.88
N ASP A 459 27.92 -11.39 -18.22
CA ASP A 459 29.26 -11.20 -17.67
C ASP A 459 29.54 -12.24 -16.58
N ARG A 460 30.73 -12.86 -16.64
CA ARG A 460 31.10 -13.94 -15.69
C ARG A 460 31.03 -13.49 -14.24
N ALA A 461 31.39 -12.24 -13.95
CA ALA A 461 31.32 -11.70 -12.60
C ALA A 461 29.87 -11.46 -12.16
N PHE A 462 28.99 -11.00 -13.06
CA PHE A 462 27.56 -10.88 -12.76
C PHE A 462 26.91 -12.24 -12.46
N VAL A 463 27.17 -13.24 -13.31
CA VAL A 463 26.65 -14.61 -13.13
C VAL A 463 27.14 -15.22 -11.82
N ALA A 464 28.42 -15.04 -11.49
CA ALA A 464 28.99 -15.49 -10.23
C ALA A 464 28.38 -14.75 -9.03
N LEU A 465 28.22 -13.42 -9.12
CA LEU A 465 27.67 -12.57 -8.07
C LEU A 465 26.22 -12.96 -7.72
N THR A 466 25.44 -13.37 -8.72
CA THR A 466 24.03 -13.78 -8.58
C THR A 466 23.84 -15.29 -8.45
N SER A 467 24.91 -16.06 -8.22
CA SER A 467 24.86 -17.55 -8.19
C SER A 467 23.89 -18.14 -7.16
N GLY A 468 23.58 -17.40 -6.10
CA GLY A 468 22.61 -17.78 -5.08
C GLY A 468 21.14 -17.47 -5.40
N ALA A 469 20.83 -17.04 -6.63
CA ALA A 469 19.45 -16.80 -7.06
C ALA A 469 18.59 -18.07 -6.95
N ASP A 470 17.31 -17.90 -6.60
CA ASP A 470 16.42 -19.04 -6.33
C ASP A 470 15.96 -19.83 -7.59
N GLY A 471 16.22 -19.29 -8.78
CA GLY A 471 15.95 -19.93 -10.06
C GLY A 471 14.46 -20.08 -10.41
N ARG A 472 13.55 -19.38 -9.72
CA ARG A 472 12.10 -19.58 -9.91
C ARG A 472 11.49 -18.86 -11.11
N LEU A 473 12.18 -17.84 -11.62
CA LEU A 473 11.72 -17.07 -12.78
C LEU A 473 12.43 -17.54 -14.07
N PRO A 474 11.75 -17.51 -15.23
CA PRO A 474 12.41 -17.78 -16.49
C PRO A 474 13.41 -16.66 -16.82
N ILE A 475 14.61 -17.02 -17.30
CA ILE A 475 15.59 -16.03 -17.76
C ILE A 475 15.13 -15.44 -19.10
N PRO A 476 14.93 -14.12 -19.20
CA PRO A 476 14.57 -13.47 -20.45
C PRO A 476 15.61 -13.63 -21.54
N ASN A 477 15.15 -13.72 -22.79
CA ASN A 477 16.03 -13.56 -23.94
C ASN A 477 16.17 -12.08 -24.27
N PHE A 478 17.17 -11.41 -23.70
CA PHE A 478 17.44 -10.00 -23.98
C PHE A 478 18.03 -9.82 -25.39
N PRO A 479 17.75 -8.70 -26.08
CA PRO A 479 18.37 -8.41 -27.38
C PRO A 479 19.90 -8.47 -27.29
N GLY A 480 20.53 -9.35 -28.08
CA GLY A 480 21.99 -9.58 -28.07
C GLY A 480 22.45 -10.77 -27.22
N MET A 481 21.56 -11.46 -26.52
CA MET A 481 21.88 -12.66 -25.75
C MET A 481 22.14 -13.86 -26.69
N LYS A 482 23.31 -14.49 -26.61
CA LYS A 482 23.55 -15.78 -27.28
C LYS A 482 22.69 -16.88 -26.60
N PRO A 483 21.99 -17.74 -27.36
CA PRO A 483 21.17 -18.80 -26.77
C PRO A 483 22.04 -19.76 -25.95
N ALA A 484 21.54 -20.13 -24.75
CA ALA A 484 22.18 -21.10 -23.88
C ALA A 484 22.37 -22.43 -24.62
N GLY A 485 23.63 -22.87 -24.78
CA GLY A 485 23.98 -24.12 -25.47
C GLY A 485 24.59 -23.96 -26.87
N THR A 486 24.86 -22.75 -27.33
CA THR A 486 25.68 -22.52 -28.54
C THR A 486 27.14 -22.26 -28.16
N ASN A 487 27.92 -23.35 -28.04
CA ASN A 487 29.38 -23.28 -28.00
C ASN A 487 29.95 -23.04 -29.39
#